data_AF-A0A1F8ZIE2-F1
#
_entry.id   AF-A0A1F8ZIE2-F1
#
_cell.length_a   1.000
_cell.length_b   1.000
_cell.length_c   1.000
_cell.angle_alpha   90.00
_cell.angle_beta   90.00
_cell.angle_gamma   90.00
#
_symmetry.space_group_name_H-M   'P 1'
#
loop_
_entity.id
_entity.type
_entity.pdbx_description
1 polymer ?
#
loop_
_entity_poly.entity_id
_entity_poly.type
_entity_poly.pdbx_seq_one_letter_code
_entity_poly.pdbx_strand_id
1 'polypeptide(L)'
;MQFYAGYFLVAAAVWGVVAMMLLLTAWWCAYQRRCKSHKRLMFFLTIGAWLFIVSYMFRYYMPATAPLTIPRHLYLWFAIHGTMGMFSLISASILVWSRLSQGQRFCNIHQHLNNRHILYGRILIIVWTLTHIGGIANYWLLK
;
A
#
# COMPACT_ATOMS: atom_id res chain seq x y z
N MET A 1 25.94 7.33 5.30
CA MET A 1 24.56 7.01 5.74
C MET A 1 23.47 7.83 5.03
N GLN A 2 23.75 9.02 4.48
CA GLN A 2 22.87 9.68 3.48
C GLN A 2 22.56 8.80 2.27
N PHE A 3 23.53 7.96 1.86
CA PHE A 3 23.35 6.96 0.82
C PHE A 3 22.16 6.01 1.05
N TYR A 4 21.94 5.54 2.29
CA TYR A 4 20.81 4.64 2.59
C TYR A 4 19.46 5.34 2.42
N ALA A 5 19.33 6.58 2.88
CA ALA A 5 18.11 7.37 2.70
C ALA A 5 17.83 7.65 1.21
N GLY A 6 18.88 7.92 0.42
CA GLY A 6 18.78 8.06 -1.03
C GLY A 6 18.37 6.77 -1.73
N TYR A 7 19.02 5.63 -1.43
CA TYR A 7 18.65 4.32 -1.96
C TYR A 7 17.23 3.92 -1.57
N PHE A 8 16.81 4.18 -0.33
CA PHE A 8 15.45 3.95 0.12
C PHE A 8 14.46 4.79 -0.68
N LEU A 9 14.72 6.08 -0.88
CA LEU A 9 13.84 6.97 -1.65
C LEU A 9 13.71 6.50 -3.11
N VAL A 10 14.82 6.11 -3.76
CA VAL A 10 14.80 5.56 -5.12
C VAL A 10 14.03 4.23 -5.15
N ALA A 11 14.35 3.30 -4.25
CA ALA A 11 13.68 2.00 -4.16
C ALA A 11 12.17 2.16 -3.89
N ALA A 12 11.80 3.11 -3.03
CA ALA A 12 10.41 3.46 -2.73
C ALA A 12 9.67 4.01 -3.95
N ALA A 13 10.30 4.90 -4.72
CA ALA A 13 9.72 5.44 -5.95
C ALA A 13 9.52 4.36 -7.00
N VAL A 14 10.55 3.53 -7.23
CA VAL A 14 10.50 2.40 -8.17
C VAL A 14 9.42 1.41 -7.76
N TRP A 15 9.40 1.03 -6.48
CA TRP A 15 8.35 0.17 -5.93
C TRP A 15 6.96 0.79 -6.09
N GLY A 16 6.82 2.10 -5.84
CA GLY A 16 5.57 2.82 -6.03
C GLY A 16 5.01 2.70 -7.46
N VAL A 17 5.88 2.80 -8.48
CA VAL A 17 5.49 2.61 -9.88
C VAL A 17 5.11 1.15 -10.16
N VAL A 18 5.93 0.20 -9.72
CA VAL A 18 5.68 -1.25 -9.92
C VAL A 18 4.37 -1.66 -9.25
N ALA A 19 4.18 -1.29 -7.99
CA ALA A 19 2.99 -1.61 -7.22
C ALA A 19 1.74 -0.95 -7.82
N MET A 20 1.84 0.27 -8.37
CA MET A 20 0.75 0.90 -9.12
C MET A 20 0.32 0.06 -10.34
N MET A 21 1.28 -0.34 -11.18
CA MET A 21 0.99 -1.14 -12.38
C MET A 21 0.37 -2.48 -12.01
N LEU A 22 0.92 -3.15 -10.99
CA LEU A 22 0.39 -4.41 -10.49
C LEU A 22 -1.02 -4.27 -9.93
N LEU A 23 -1.30 -3.17 -9.22
CA LEU A 23 -2.60 -2.89 -8.64
C LEU A 23 -3.66 -2.63 -9.72
N LEU A 24 -3.36 -1.80 -10.72
CA LEU A 24 -4.24 -1.56 -11.87
C LEU A 24 -4.49 -2.85 -12.66
N THR A 25 -3.45 -3.68 -12.82
CA THR A 25 -3.57 -5.01 -13.46
C THR A 25 -4.42 -5.97 -12.62
N ALA A 26 -4.26 -5.95 -11.30
CA ALA A 26 -5.06 -6.75 -10.38
C ALA A 26 -6.54 -6.35 -10.44
N TRP A 27 -6.82 -5.05 -10.50
CA TRP A 27 -8.16 -4.50 -10.69
C TRP A 27 -8.77 -4.92 -12.03
N TRP A 28 -8.02 -4.77 -13.12
CA TRP A 28 -8.43 -5.22 -14.45
C TRP A 28 -8.76 -6.73 -14.45
N CYS A 29 -7.92 -7.54 -13.82
CA CYS A 29 -8.16 -8.98 -13.67
C CYS A 29 -9.42 -9.28 -12.86
N ALA A 30 -9.71 -8.52 -11.80
CA ALA A 30 -10.95 -8.65 -11.02
C ALA A 30 -12.17 -8.34 -11.89
N TYR A 31 -12.11 -7.24 -12.65
CA TYR A 31 -13.19 -6.83 -13.56
C TYR A 31 -13.46 -7.87 -14.65
N GLN A 32 -12.41 -8.42 -15.25
CA GLN A 32 -12.47 -9.50 -16.24
C GLN A 32 -12.78 -10.89 -15.64
N ARG A 33 -13.09 -10.96 -14.33
CA ARG A 33 -13.39 -12.19 -13.58
C ARG A 33 -12.28 -13.25 -13.64
N ARG A 34 -11.03 -12.85 -13.89
CA ARG A 34 -9.84 -13.72 -13.89
C ARG A 34 -9.33 -13.96 -12.47
N CYS A 35 -10.10 -14.73 -11.70
CA CYS A 35 -9.90 -14.91 -10.26
C CYS A 35 -8.51 -15.45 -9.87
N LYS A 36 -7.94 -16.40 -10.64
CA LYS A 36 -6.61 -16.97 -10.33
C LYS A 36 -5.50 -15.92 -10.42
N SER A 37 -5.46 -15.17 -11.52
CA SER A 37 -4.45 -14.12 -11.71
C SER A 37 -4.62 -12.96 -10.73
N HIS A 38 -5.87 -12.52 -10.50
CA HIS A 38 -6.17 -11.50 -9.49
C HIS A 38 -5.65 -11.90 -8.10
N LYS A 39 -5.93 -13.12 -7.64
CA LYS A 39 -5.45 -13.61 -6.34
C LYS A 39 -3.93 -13.60 -6.23
N ARG A 40 -3.22 -14.09 -7.26
CA ARG A 40 -1.74 -14.09 -7.27
C ARG A 40 -1.16 -12.68 -7.16
N LEU A 41 -1.72 -11.74 -7.93
CA LEU A 41 -1.30 -10.34 -7.88
C LEU A 41 -1.58 -9.71 -6.51
N MET A 42 -2.76 -9.95 -5.93
CA MET A 42 -3.11 -9.44 -4.61
C MET A 42 -2.21 -10.00 -3.50
N PHE A 43 -1.84 -11.28 -3.56
CA PHE A 43 -0.85 -11.86 -2.63
C PHE A 43 0.49 -11.15 -2.72
N PHE A 44 1.02 -11.00 -3.92
CA PHE A 44 2.30 -10.34 -4.15
C PHE A 44 2.29 -8.87 -3.68
N LEU A 45 1.23 -8.13 -4.02
CA LEU A 45 1.03 -6.74 -3.57
C LEU A 45 0.96 -6.63 -2.05
N THR A 46 0.28 -7.56 -1.38
CA THR A 46 0.14 -7.53 0.09
C THR A 46 1.47 -7.78 0.77
N ILE A 47 2.24 -8.77 0.31
CA ILE A 47 3.59 -9.05 0.83
C ILE A 47 4.50 -7.84 0.62
N GLY A 48 4.50 -7.28 -0.59
CA GLY A 48 5.32 -6.11 -0.90
C GLY A 48 4.93 -4.87 -0.08
N ALA A 49 3.64 -4.67 0.19
CA ALA A 49 3.18 -3.60 1.08
C ALA A 49 3.70 -3.76 2.52
N TRP A 50 3.67 -4.97 3.07
CA TRP A 50 4.22 -5.24 4.40
C TRP A 50 5.74 -5.00 4.44
N LEU A 51 6.48 -5.53 3.45
CA LEU A 51 7.92 -5.30 3.35
C LEU A 51 8.27 -3.82 3.25
N PHE A 52 7.52 -3.06 2.44
CA PHE A 52 7.69 -1.63 2.29
C PHE A 52 7.50 -0.89 3.62
N ILE A 53 6.43 -1.21 4.36
CA ILE A 53 6.12 -0.55 5.64
C ILE A 53 7.14 -0.91 6.70
N VAL A 54 7.54 -2.17 6.80
CA VAL A 54 8.60 -2.59 7.73
C VAL A 54 9.90 -1.85 7.41
N SER A 55 10.29 -1.77 6.13
CA SER A 55 11.46 -1.00 5.70
C SER A 55 11.32 0.49 6.03
N TYR A 56 10.13 1.06 5.85
CA TYR A 56 9.83 2.45 6.24
C TYR A 56 9.97 2.65 7.75
N MET A 57 9.44 1.75 8.59
CA MET A 57 9.59 1.84 10.05
C MET A 57 11.04 1.73 10.50
N PHE A 58 11.82 0.82 9.90
CA PHE A 58 13.26 0.70 10.17
C PHE A 58 14.02 1.99 9.87
N ARG A 59 13.65 2.71 8.80
CA ARG A 59 14.24 4.02 8.47
C ARG A 59 14.05 5.06 9.58
N TYR A 60 12.90 5.06 10.27
CA TYR A 60 12.62 5.99 11.38
C TYR A 60 13.20 5.54 12.71
N TYR A 61 13.36 4.23 12.93
CA TYR A 61 13.86 3.68 14.20
C TYR A 61 15.38 3.74 14.33
N MET A 62 16.13 3.69 13.22
CA MET A 62 17.59 3.72 13.28
C MET A 62 18.15 5.13 13.58
N PRO A 63 18.87 5.33 14.70
CA PRO A 63 19.20 6.66 15.25
C PRO A 63 20.22 7.47 14.42
N ALA A 64 20.75 6.92 13.33
CA ALA A 64 21.67 7.61 12.40
C ALA A 64 21.13 7.74 10.97
N THR A 65 19.91 7.26 10.69
CA THR A 65 19.17 7.46 9.43
C THR A 65 18.08 8.53 9.57
N ALA A 66 18.22 9.38 10.60
CA ALA A 66 17.34 10.50 10.92
C ALA A 66 16.95 11.28 9.64
N PRO A 67 15.68 11.70 9.53
CA PRO A 67 15.09 12.09 8.26
C PRO A 67 15.85 13.26 7.62
N LEU A 68 15.83 13.33 6.29
CA LEU A 68 15.86 14.63 5.62
C LEU A 68 14.85 15.49 6.38
N THR A 69 15.32 16.54 7.06
CA THR A 69 14.48 17.45 7.84
C THR A 69 13.33 17.85 6.95
N ILE A 70 12.15 17.28 7.19
CA ILE A 70 11.00 17.54 6.33
C ILE A 70 10.75 19.05 6.43
N PRO A 71 10.76 19.79 5.32
CA PRO A 71 10.45 21.21 5.35
C PRO A 71 9.11 21.43 6.04
N ARG A 72 9.00 22.42 6.94
CA ARG A 72 7.77 22.65 7.73
C ARG A 72 6.52 22.81 6.85
N HIS A 73 6.67 23.39 5.66
CA HIS A 73 5.58 23.57 4.70
C HIS A 73 5.04 22.24 4.13
N LEU A 74 5.78 21.13 4.27
CA LEU A 74 5.38 19.79 3.83
C LEU A 74 4.80 18.91 4.95
N TYR A 75 4.78 19.35 6.21
CA TYR A 75 4.29 18.53 7.33
C TYR A 75 2.86 18.04 7.13
N LEU A 76 1.96 18.93 6.69
CA LEU A 76 0.57 18.56 6.44
C LEU A 76 0.45 17.49 5.35
N TRP A 77 1.24 17.62 4.28
CA TRP A 77 1.27 16.66 3.19
C TRP A 77 1.73 15.27 3.66
N PHE A 78 2.86 15.20 4.37
CA PHE A 78 3.38 13.93 4.90
C PHE A 78 2.44 13.28 5.92
N ALA A 79 1.74 14.08 6.73
CA ALA A 79 0.73 13.57 7.66
C ALA A 79 -0.45 12.95 6.90
N ILE A 80 -1.06 13.67 5.95
CA ILE A 80 -2.18 13.17 5.14
C ILE A 80 -1.77 11.91 4.37
N HIS A 81 -0.64 11.97 3.66
CA HIS A 81 -0.13 10.87 2.87
C HIS A 81 0.18 9.63 3.71
N GLY A 82 0.82 9.82 4.88
CA GLY A 82 1.10 8.74 5.83
C GLY A 82 -0.19 8.09 6.35
N THR A 83 -1.21 8.88 6.70
CA THR A 83 -2.51 8.36 7.14
C THR A 83 -3.22 7.57 6.04
N MET A 84 -3.19 8.05 4.79
CA MET A 84 -3.74 7.30 3.64
C MET A 84 -3.02 5.97 3.41
N GLY A 85 -1.70 5.94 3.60
CA GLY A 85 -0.90 4.71 3.60
C GLY A 85 -1.33 3.71 4.67
N MET A 86 -1.62 4.18 5.88
CA MET A 86 -2.07 3.33 6.98
C MET A 86 -3.45 2.72 6.74
N PHE A 87 -4.38 3.48 6.14
CA PHE A 87 -5.70 2.94 5.78
C PHE A 87 -5.60 1.77 4.82
N SER A 88 -4.65 1.86 3.86
CA SER A 88 -4.36 0.81 2.89
C SER A 88 -3.82 -0.46 3.55
N LEU A 89 -2.89 -0.30 4.52
CA LEU A 89 -2.35 -1.40 5.31
C LEU A 89 -3.43 -2.09 6.15
N ILE A 90 -4.19 -1.31 6.93
CA ILE A 90 -5.23 -1.83 7.81
C ILE A 90 -6.26 -2.61 6.98
N SER A 91 -6.69 -2.05 5.85
CA SER A 91 -7.65 -2.71 4.95
C SER A 91 -7.12 -4.05 4.41
N ALA A 92 -5.85 -4.10 3.98
CA ALA A 92 -5.22 -5.32 3.50
C ALA A 92 -5.10 -6.37 4.61
N SER A 93 -4.68 -5.96 5.81
CA SER A 93 -4.55 -6.85 6.97
C SER A 93 -5.90 -7.40 7.43
N ILE A 94 -6.96 -6.58 7.44
CA ILE A 94 -8.34 -7.02 7.74
C ILE A 94 -8.81 -8.03 6.70
N LEU A 95 -8.53 -7.80 5.41
CA LEU A 95 -8.89 -8.74 4.34
C LEU A 95 -8.16 -10.08 4.48
N VAL A 96 -6.88 -10.09 4.83
CA VAL A 96 -6.14 -11.34 5.10
C VAL A 96 -6.70 -12.02 6.35
N TRP A 97 -6.88 -11.26 7.44
CA TRP A 97 -7.39 -11.77 8.70
C TRP A 97 -8.76 -12.41 8.54
N SER A 98 -9.66 -11.76 7.80
CA SER A 98 -10.97 -12.33 7.51
C SER A 98 -10.74 -13.70 6.87
N ARG A 99 -9.97 -13.79 5.78
CA ARG A 99 -9.76 -15.02 5.01
C ARG A 99 -9.20 -16.19 5.81
N LEU A 100 -8.43 -15.90 6.86
CA LEU A 100 -7.84 -16.91 7.75
C LEU A 100 -8.76 -17.28 8.93
N SER A 101 -9.71 -16.42 9.29
CA SER A 101 -10.63 -16.65 10.42
C SER A 101 -11.69 -17.69 10.08
N GLN A 102 -11.91 -18.64 11.00
CA GLN A 102 -12.93 -19.68 10.88
C GLN A 102 -14.13 -19.37 11.79
N GLY A 103 -15.36 -19.60 11.29
CA GLY A 103 -16.58 -19.42 12.08
C GLY A 103 -17.74 -18.83 11.27
N GLN A 104 -18.97 -19.10 11.72
CA GLN A 104 -20.20 -18.75 10.98
C GLN A 104 -20.39 -17.24 10.79
N ARG A 105 -20.00 -16.43 11.80
CA ARG A 105 -19.98 -14.96 11.71
C ARG A 105 -19.00 -14.45 10.64
N PHE A 106 -17.82 -15.07 10.53
CA PHE A 106 -16.81 -14.71 9.52
C PHE A 106 -17.21 -15.20 8.12
N CYS A 107 -17.94 -16.31 8.02
CA CYS A 107 -18.51 -16.79 6.77
C CYS A 107 -19.47 -15.76 6.13
N ASN A 108 -20.35 -15.16 6.95
CA ASN A 108 -21.26 -14.10 6.49
C ASN A 108 -20.50 -12.84 6.03
N ILE A 109 -19.44 -12.44 6.75
CA ILE A 109 -18.58 -11.31 6.37
C ILE A 109 -17.87 -11.60 5.03
N HIS A 110 -17.35 -12.80 4.84
CA HIS A 110 -16.69 -13.19 3.59
C HIS A 110 -17.61 -13.12 2.39
N GLN A 111 -18.83 -13.60 2.56
CA GLN A 111 -19.83 -13.60 1.50
C GLN A 111 -20.22 -12.17 1.15
N HIS A 112 -20.42 -11.30 2.15
CA HIS A 112 -20.67 -9.87 1.92
C HIS A 112 -19.53 -9.19 1.16
N LEU A 113 -18.28 -9.36 1.62
CA LEU A 113 -17.09 -8.78 0.98
C LEU A 113 -16.89 -9.32 -0.44
N ASN A 114 -17.17 -10.59 -0.69
CA ASN A 114 -17.13 -11.18 -2.03
C ASN A 114 -18.19 -10.56 -2.96
N ASN A 115 -19.43 -10.45 -2.49
CA ASN A 115 -20.55 -9.93 -3.29
C ASN A 115 -20.35 -8.45 -3.68
N ARG A 116 -19.71 -7.68 -2.80
CA ARG A 116 -19.42 -6.26 -3.01
C ARG A 116 -17.97 -6.00 -3.45
N HIS A 117 -17.20 -7.03 -3.77
CA HIS A 117 -15.76 -6.93 -4.07
C HIS A 117 -15.46 -5.90 -5.17
N ILE A 118 -16.23 -5.90 -6.27
CA ILE A 118 -16.06 -4.92 -7.36
C ILE A 118 -16.36 -3.50 -6.89
N LEU A 119 -17.42 -3.30 -6.11
CA LEU A 119 -17.76 -1.97 -5.58
C LEU A 119 -16.66 -1.44 -4.67
N TYR A 120 -16.20 -2.24 -3.71
CA TYR A 120 -15.12 -1.85 -2.81
C TYR A 120 -13.80 -1.66 -3.55
N GLY A 121 -13.49 -2.53 -4.52
CA GLY A 121 -12.31 -2.42 -5.34
C GLY A 121 -12.25 -1.10 -6.13
N ARG A 122 -13.37 -0.58 -6.64
CA ARG A 122 -13.43 0.75 -7.29
C ARG A 122 -13.03 1.91 -6.39
N ILE A 123 -13.34 1.83 -5.10
CA ILE A 123 -12.98 2.88 -4.13
C ILE A 123 -11.53 2.70 -3.72
N LEU A 124 -11.15 1.47 -3.37
CA LEU A 124 -9.81 1.14 -2.89
C LEU A 124 -8.74 1.36 -3.95
N ILE A 125 -9.02 1.08 -5.23
CA ILE A 125 -8.08 1.33 -6.33
C ILE A 125 -7.72 2.81 -6.43
N ILE A 126 -8.72 3.71 -6.30
CA ILE A 126 -8.50 5.16 -6.34
C ILE A 126 -7.66 5.61 -5.15
N VAL A 127 -8.04 5.19 -3.93
CA VAL A 127 -7.31 5.52 -2.71
C VAL A 127 -5.86 5.04 -2.79
N TRP A 128 -5.64 3.79 -3.21
CA TRP A 128 -4.30 3.23 -3.33
C TRP A 128 -3.48 3.91 -4.43
N THR A 129 -4.09 4.25 -5.58
CA THR A 129 -3.41 5.00 -6.63
C THR A 129 -2.94 6.36 -6.11
N LEU A 130 -3.79 7.09 -5.37
CA LEU A 130 -3.37 8.35 -4.75
C LEU A 130 -2.22 8.16 -3.75
N THR A 131 -2.26 7.10 -2.94
CA THR A 131 -1.16 6.76 -2.02
C THR A 131 0.15 6.50 -2.76
N HIS A 132 0.13 5.78 -3.89
CA HIS A 132 1.34 5.47 -4.65
C HIS A 132 1.85 6.70 -5.41
N ILE A 133 0.97 7.52 -6.00
CA ILE A 133 1.35 8.82 -6.62
C ILE A 133 1.99 9.72 -5.57
N GLY A 134 1.40 9.82 -4.37
CA GLY A 134 1.97 10.63 -3.30
C GLY A 134 3.33 10.11 -2.84
N GLY A 135 3.54 8.79 -2.82
CA GLY A 135 4.84 8.18 -2.51
C GLY A 135 5.91 8.48 -3.56
N ILE A 136 5.52 8.50 -4.85
CA ILE A 136 6.39 8.91 -5.94
C ILE A 136 6.68 10.42 -5.86
N ALA A 137 5.69 11.24 -5.53
CA ALA A 137 5.88 12.68 -5.33
C ALA A 137 6.85 12.97 -4.17
N ASN A 138 6.80 12.18 -3.09
CA ASN A 138 7.73 12.31 -1.97
C ASN A 138 9.20 12.14 -2.39
N TYR A 139 9.49 11.32 -3.42
CA TYR A 139 10.85 11.23 -3.96
C TYR A 139 11.34 12.56 -4.50
N TRP A 140 10.51 13.27 -5.27
CA TRP A 140 10.86 14.55 -5.85
C TRP A 140 10.84 15.70 -4.85
N LEU A 141 9.95 15.65 -3.85
CA LEU A 141 9.84 16.66 -2.80
C LEU A 141 10.97 16.59 -1.76
N LEU A 142 11.62 15.44 -1.61
CA LEU A 142 12.70 15.20 -0.66
C LEU A 142 14.08 15.02 -1.31
N LYS A 143 14.16 15.12 -2.64
CA LYS A 143 15.41 15.14 -3.39
C LYS A 143 15.99 16.55 -3.40
#